data_AF-A0A835MXH1-F1
#
_entry.id   AF-A0A835MXH1-F1
#
_cell.length_a   1.000
_cell.length_b   1.000
_cell.length_c   1.000
_cell.angle_alpha   90.00
_cell.angle_beta   90.00
_cell.angle_gamma   90.00
#
_symmetry.space_group_name_H-M   'P 1'
#
loop_
_entity.id
_entity.type
_entity.pdbx_description
1 polymer ?
#
loop_
_entity_poly.entity_id
_entity_poly.type
_entity_poly.pdbx_seq_one_letter_code
_entity_poly.pdbx_strand_id
1 'polypeptide(L)'
;MLAKHLSPLASACVRILRDQIHTLGKDNNTTVVDYLNYAKSLFDSFIQSSAIMGNDEFISYILDGLGLEYKELATTLHMDPNIDFDQFYDLALREEHL
;
A
#
# COMPACT_ATOMS: atom_id res chain seq x y z
N MET A 1 0.27 -16.89 -25.24
CA MET A 1 0.18 -15.81 -24.23
C MET A 1 1.30 -14.82 -24.52
N LEU A 2 0.99 -13.65 -25.04
CA LEU A 2 1.98 -12.60 -25.33
C LEU A 2 2.34 -11.91 -24.02
N ALA A 3 3.53 -12.19 -23.49
CA ALA A 3 4.11 -11.36 -22.44
C ALA A 3 4.24 -9.94 -23.01
N LYS A 4 3.44 -8.99 -22.50
CA LYS A 4 3.60 -7.57 -22.81
C LYS A 4 4.97 -7.15 -22.28
N HIS A 5 5.97 -7.10 -23.16
CA HIS A 5 7.23 -6.48 -22.82
C HIS A 5 6.99 -4.99 -22.64
N LEU A 6 7.00 -4.54 -21.38
CA LEU A 6 7.00 -3.12 -21.05
C LEU A 6 8.22 -2.47 -21.71
N SER A 7 8.05 -1.26 -22.24
CA SER A 7 9.19 -0.49 -22.72
C SER A 7 10.19 -0.24 -21.57
N PRO A 8 11.46 0.05 -21.86
CA PRO A 8 12.45 0.36 -20.83
C PRO A 8 12.01 1.50 -19.89
N LEU A 9 11.31 2.51 -20.45
CA LEU A 9 10.76 3.61 -19.69
C LEU A 9 9.61 3.15 -18.77
N ALA A 10 8.66 2.38 -19.28
CA ALA A 10 7.56 1.85 -18.47
C ALA A 10 8.07 0.92 -17.35
N SER A 11 9.11 0.14 -17.64
CA SER A 11 9.76 -0.73 -16.64
C SER A 11 10.45 0.07 -15.54
N ALA A 12 11.11 1.19 -15.89
CA ALA A 12 11.70 2.10 -14.93
C ALA A 12 10.63 2.78 -14.06
N CYS A 13 9.52 3.23 -14.63
CA CYS A 13 8.40 3.83 -13.90
C CYS A 13 7.79 2.84 -12.90
N VAL A 14 7.52 1.59 -13.32
CA VAL A 14 7.00 0.53 -12.44
C VAL A 14 7.94 0.28 -11.26
N ARG A 15 9.26 0.25 -11.50
CA ARG A 15 10.24 0.09 -10.42
C ARG A 15 10.22 1.26 -9.45
N ILE A 16 10.22 2.51 -9.96
CA ILE A 16 10.17 3.71 -9.12
C ILE A 16 8.91 3.71 -8.24
N LEU A 17 7.75 3.39 -8.82
CA LEU A 17 6.49 3.32 -8.07
C LEU A 17 6.51 2.23 -7.00
N ARG A 18 7.07 1.06 -7.31
CA ARG A 18 7.25 -0.03 -6.33
C ARG A 18 8.17 0.40 -5.19
N ASP A 19 9.30 1.03 -5.51
CA ASP A 19 10.26 1.51 -4.51
C ASP A 19 9.63 2.61 -3.63
N GLN A 20 8.81 3.49 -4.21
CA GLN A 20 8.05 4.50 -3.47
C GLN A 20 7.05 3.87 -2.51
N ILE A 21 6.28 2.87 -2.95
CA ILE A 21 5.34 2.13 -2.08
C ILE A 21 6.09 1.44 -0.94
N HIS A 22 7.20 0.77 -1.26
CA HIS A 22 7.98 -0.01 -0.28
C HIS A 22 8.64 0.86 0.79
N THR A 23 8.99 2.09 0.45
CA THR A 23 9.66 3.03 1.35
C THR A 23 8.70 4.06 1.94
N LEU A 24 7.39 3.91 1.70
CA LEU A 24 6.38 4.87 2.11
C LEU A 24 6.14 4.81 3.62
N GLY A 25 6.75 5.74 4.36
CA GLY A 25 6.48 5.94 5.78
C GLY A 25 5.50 7.10 6.03
N LYS A 26 4.65 6.97 7.03
CA LYS A 26 3.79 8.05 7.51
C LYS A 26 4.65 9.13 8.15
N ASP A 27 4.47 10.39 7.74
CA ASP A 27 5.08 11.52 8.42
C ASP A 27 4.29 11.82 9.71
N ASN A 28 4.98 12.24 10.76
CA ASN A 28 4.39 12.69 12.02
C ASN A 28 3.42 13.88 11.81
N ASN A 29 3.58 14.63 10.73
CA ASN A 29 2.71 15.76 10.37
C ASN A 29 1.53 15.39 9.47
N THR A 30 1.41 14.12 9.06
CA THR A 30 0.34 13.63 8.19
C THR A 30 -0.64 12.75 8.96
N THR A 31 -1.92 12.89 8.65
CA THR A 31 -2.97 12.01 9.17
C THR A 31 -2.87 10.62 8.53
N VAL A 32 -3.47 9.61 9.16
CA VAL A 32 -3.57 8.27 8.56
C VAL A 32 -4.33 8.35 7.24
N VAL A 33 -5.41 9.11 7.18
CA VAL A 33 -6.20 9.36 5.97
C VAL A 33 -5.32 9.84 4.81
N ASP A 34 -4.51 10.88 5.05
CA ASP A 34 -3.65 11.47 4.02
C ASP A 34 -2.61 10.46 3.53
N TYR A 35 -2.02 9.72 4.45
CA TYR A 35 -1.05 8.66 4.16
C TYR A 35 -1.66 7.54 3.31
N LEU A 36 -2.81 7.00 3.72
CA LEU A 36 -3.51 5.93 3.01
C LEU A 36 -4.01 6.36 1.63
N ASN A 37 -4.50 7.60 1.51
CA ASN A 37 -4.91 8.17 0.23
C ASN A 37 -3.73 8.30 -0.73
N TYR A 38 -2.57 8.75 -0.22
CA TYR A 38 -1.35 8.84 -1.02
C TYR A 38 -0.83 7.47 -1.44
N ALA A 39 -0.81 6.51 -0.52
CA ALA A 39 -0.51 5.11 -0.81
C ALA A 39 -1.39 4.55 -1.93
N LYS A 40 -2.70 4.74 -1.82
CA LYS A 40 -3.66 4.29 -2.83
C LYS A 40 -3.41 4.94 -4.19
N SER A 41 -3.09 6.24 -4.22
CA SER A 41 -2.75 6.94 -5.47
C SER A 41 -1.50 6.36 -6.15
N LEU A 42 -0.49 5.95 -5.37
CA LEU A 42 0.70 5.27 -5.90
C LEU A 42 0.35 3.89 -6.46
N PHE A 43 -0.47 3.12 -5.74
CA PHE A 43 -0.94 1.82 -6.17
C PHE A 43 -1.79 1.88 -7.44
N ASP A 44 -2.74 2.82 -7.52
CA ASP A 44 -3.55 3.03 -8.72
C ASP A 44 -2.66 3.37 -9.94
N SER A 45 -1.61 4.18 -9.74
CA SER A 45 -0.60 4.50 -10.78
C SER A 45 0.24 3.28 -11.19
N PHE A 46 0.55 2.40 -10.23
CA PHE A 46 1.27 1.15 -10.45
C PHE A 46 0.44 0.17 -11.28
N ILE A 47 -0.83 -0.03 -10.94
CA ILE A 47 -1.76 -0.93 -11.67
C ILE A 47 -2.01 -0.42 -13.09
N GLN A 48 -2.15 0.90 -13.29
CA GLN A 48 -2.27 1.50 -14.62
C GLN A 48 -1.08 1.17 -15.54
N SER A 49 0.09 0.94 -14.96
CA SER A 49 1.30 0.54 -15.69
C SER A 49 1.30 -0.95 -16.11
N SER A 50 0.16 -1.65 -16.00
CA SER A 50 0.00 -3.09 -16.27
C SER A 50 0.88 -3.99 -15.40
N ALA A 51 1.32 -3.50 -14.25
CA ALA A 51 2.08 -4.26 -13.28
C ALA A 51 1.12 -4.98 -12.30
N ILE A 52 1.58 -6.09 -11.74
CA ILE A 52 0.82 -6.89 -10.78
C ILE A 52 1.49 -6.75 -9.42
N MET A 53 0.69 -6.37 -8.41
CA MET A 53 1.02 -6.36 -7.00
C MET A 53 -0.22 -6.86 -6.26
N GLY A 54 -0.02 -7.79 -5.32
CA GLY A 54 -1.12 -8.32 -4.52
C GLY A 54 -1.64 -7.26 -3.54
N ASN A 55 -2.92 -7.32 -3.18
CA ASN A 55 -3.46 -6.47 -2.13
C ASN A 55 -2.79 -6.76 -0.79
N ASP A 56 -2.47 -8.03 -0.51
CA ASP A 56 -1.72 -8.48 0.66
C ASP A 56 -0.30 -7.88 0.69
N GLU A 57 0.40 -7.93 -0.44
CA GLU A 57 1.74 -7.33 -0.60
C GLU A 57 1.66 -5.81 -0.35
N PHE A 58 0.68 -5.15 -0.95
CA PHE A 58 0.48 -3.71 -0.78
C PHE A 58 0.15 -3.33 0.67
N ILE A 59 -0.85 -3.99 1.27
CA ILE A 59 -1.28 -3.75 2.65
C ILE A 59 -0.12 -3.96 3.63
N SER A 60 0.73 -4.97 3.42
CA SER A 60 1.91 -5.19 4.26
C SER A 60 2.87 -3.99 4.24
N TYR A 61 3.15 -3.41 3.07
CA TYR A 61 4.02 -2.24 2.97
C TYR A 61 3.42 -0.99 3.63
N ILE A 62 2.10 -0.81 3.46
CA ILE A 62 1.40 0.34 4.04
C ILE A 62 1.30 0.22 5.56
N LEU A 63 1.07 -0.98 6.08
CA LEU A 63 1.09 -1.27 7.51
C LEU A 63 2.48 -1.01 8.13
N ASP A 64 3.54 -1.47 7.48
CA ASP A 64 4.92 -1.23 7.96
C ASP A 64 5.24 0.28 8.00
N GLY A 65 4.73 1.03 7.02
CA GLY A 65 4.92 2.48 6.93
C GLY A 65 4.06 3.30 7.90
N LEU A 66 2.96 2.75 8.41
CA LEU A 66 2.11 3.40 9.42
C LEU A 66 2.83 3.56 10.77
N GLY A 67 3.75 2.66 11.11
CA GLY A 67 4.52 2.70 12.35
C GLY A 67 4.04 1.72 13.43
N LEU A 68 4.82 1.63 14.52
CA LEU A 68 4.61 0.66 15.60
C LEU A 68 3.34 0.92 16.42
N GLU A 69 2.77 2.11 16.32
CA GLU A 69 1.49 2.45 16.94
C GLU A 69 0.33 1.61 16.37
N TYR A 70 0.42 1.11 15.13
CA TYR A 70 -0.58 0.26 14.47
C TYR A 70 -0.27 -1.25 14.57
N LYS A 71 0.50 -1.67 15.59
CA LYS A 71 0.83 -3.09 15.80
C LYS A 71 -0.40 -3.98 16.09
N GLU A 72 -1.48 -3.40 16.61
CA GLU A 72 -2.73 -4.14 16.89
C GLU A 72 -3.45 -4.44 15.57
N LEU A 73 -3.43 -3.48 14.63
CA LEU A 73 -3.89 -3.68 13.26
C LEU A 73 -3.13 -4.83 12.59
N ALA A 74 -1.80 -4.89 12.76
CA ALA A 74 -0.99 -5.98 12.23
C ALA A 74 -1.46 -7.37 12.70
N THR A 75 -1.87 -7.46 13.96
CA THR A 75 -2.40 -8.70 14.54
C THR A 75 -3.76 -9.06 13.93
N THR A 76 -4.62 -8.06 13.73
CA THR A 76 -5.94 -8.23 13.09
C THR A 76 -5.81 -8.71 11.65
N LEU A 77 -4.90 -8.11 10.87
CA LEU A 77 -4.64 -8.49 9.49
C LEU A 77 -4.04 -9.90 9.37
N HIS A 78 -3.24 -10.32 10.35
CA HIS A 78 -2.74 -11.70 10.38
C HIS A 78 -3.87 -12.74 10.55
N MET A 79 -4.99 -12.36 11.18
CA MET A 79 -6.15 -13.24 11.37
C MET A 79 -7.08 -13.28 10.16
N ASP A 80 -7.04 -12.28 9.28
CA ASP A 80 -7.81 -12.22 8.05
C ASP A 80 -6.91 -11.95 6.82
N PRO A 81 -6.32 -13.01 6.23
CA PRO A 81 -5.36 -12.87 5.13
C PRO A 81 -6.00 -12.48 3.79
N ASN A 82 -7.34 -12.42 3.70
CA ASN A 82 -8.04 -12.04 2.47
C ASN A 82 -8.62 -10.63 2.52
N ILE A 83 -8.23 -9.85 3.52
CA ILE A 83 -8.70 -8.48 3.68
C ILE A 83 -8.31 -7.63 2.47
N ASP A 84 -9.26 -6.89 1.94
CA ASP A 84 -9.01 -5.93 0.87
C ASP A 84 -8.55 -4.57 1.42
N PHE A 85 -8.13 -3.70 0.52
CA PHE A 85 -7.62 -2.38 0.91
C PHE A 85 -8.70 -1.51 1.57
N ASP A 86 -9.96 -1.63 1.16
CA ASP A 86 -11.05 -0.81 1.70
C ASP A 86 -11.37 -1.21 3.16
N GLN A 87 -11.37 -2.52 3.44
CA GLN A 87 -11.51 -3.05 4.79
C GLN A 87 -10.31 -2.66 5.68
N PHE A 88 -9.08 -2.77 5.15
CA PHE A 88 -7.88 -2.30 5.85
C PHE A 88 -7.96 -0.80 6.16
N TYR A 89 -8.42 0.01 5.21
CA TYR A 89 -8.60 1.45 5.37
C TYR A 89 -9.53 1.77 6.53
N ASP A 90 -10.70 1.14 6.57
CA ASP A 90 -11.67 1.32 7.66
C ASP A 90 -11.10 0.92 9.03
N LEU A 91 -10.30 -0.15 9.10
CA LEU A 91 -9.68 -0.60 10.35
C LEU A 91 -8.60 0.38 10.82
N ALA A 92 -7.73 0.86 9.91
CA ALA A 92 -6.70 1.84 10.23
C ALA A 92 -7.30 3.15 10.76
N LEU A 93 -8.44 3.59 10.18
CA LEU A 93 -9.16 4.75 10.68
C LEU A 93 -9.79 4.53 12.05
N ARG A 94 -10.28 3.33 12.37
CA ARG A 94 -10.77 3.05 13.71
C ARG A 94 -9.66 3.13 14.74
N GLU A 95 -8.48 2.59 14.44
CA GLU A 95 -7.33 2.65 15.35
C GLU A 95 -6.80 4.07 15.58
N GLU A 96 -6.87 4.97 14.60
CA GLU A 96 -6.50 6.38 14.78
C GLU A 96 -7.36 7.11 15.83
N HIS A 97 -8.60 6.64 16.05
CA HIS A 97 -9.57 7.26 16.97
C HIS A 97 -9.72 6.53 18.32
N LEU A 98 -8.95 5.46 18.57
CA LEU A 98 -8.92 4.73 19.85
C LEU A 98 -7.96 5.40 20.86
#